data_AF-A0A926U1W9-F1
#
_entry.id   AF-A0A926U1W9-F1
#
_cell.length_a   1.000
_cell.length_b   1.000
_cell.length_c   1.000
_cell.angle_alpha   90.00
_cell.angle_beta   90.00
_cell.angle_gamma   90.00
#
_symmetry.space_group_name_H-M   'P 1'
#
loop_
_entity.id
_entity.type
_entity.pdbx_description
1 polymer ?
#
loop_
_entity_poly.entity_id
_entity_poly.type
_entity_poly.pdbx_seq_one_letter_code
_entity_poly.pdbx_strand_id
1 'polypeptide(L)' 'MQNNSTDMTKRMTISVDDDVHEILENWAAEEVRTVANLAAALVTLAARERQTKQQTSKGK' A
#
# COMPACT_ATOMS: atom_id res chain seq x y z
N MET A 1 -27.62 15.90 9.60
CA MET A 1 -26.44 15.23 10.16
C MET A 1 -25.52 14.92 9.01
N GLN A 2 -24.50 15.75 8.74
CA GLN A 2 -23.47 15.40 7.74
C GLN A 2 -22.59 14.30 8.34
N ASN A 3 -22.71 13.08 7.82
CA ASN A 3 -21.72 12.03 8.07
C ASN A 3 -20.47 12.40 7.29
N ASN A 4 -19.62 13.23 7.90
CA ASN A 4 -18.28 13.51 7.41
C ASN A 4 -17.41 12.30 7.74
N SER A 5 -17.61 11.20 7.01
CA SER A 5 -16.65 10.10 6.96
C SER A 5 -15.46 10.59 6.15
N THR A 6 -14.65 11.43 6.79
CA THR A 6 -13.35 11.82 6.29
C THR A 6 -12.63 10.52 5.96
N ASP A 7 -12.40 10.26 4.68
CA ASP A 7 -11.55 9.18 4.20
C ASP A 7 -10.13 9.51 4.72
N MET A 8 -9.87 9.13 5.97
CA MET A 8 -8.70 9.58 6.71
C MET A 8 -7.51 8.80 6.19
N THR A 9 -6.93 9.27 5.10
CA THR A 9 -5.61 8.82 4.65
C THR A 9 -4.63 9.05 5.81
N LYS A 10 -4.20 7.96 6.45
CA LYS A 10 -3.20 8.03 7.52
C LYS A 10 -1.83 8.21 6.87
N ARG A 11 -1.10 9.24 7.29
CA ARG A 11 0.30 9.42 6.88
C ARG A 11 1.16 8.39 7.59
N MET A 12 2.06 7.78 6.84
CA MET A 12 3.02 6.80 7.32
C MET A 12 4.38 7.11 6.70
N THR A 13 5.42 7.09 7.52
CA THR A 13 6.81 7.15 7.05
C THR A 13 7.35 5.72 7.02
N ILE A 14 8.01 5.36 5.93
CA ILE A 14 8.65 4.05 5.76
C ILE A 14 10.11 4.24 5.43
N SER A 15 10.93 3.30 5.89
CA SER A 15 12.32 3.14 5.48
C SER A 15 12.42 1.78 4.78
N VAL A 16 13.08 1.76 3.63
CA VAL A 16 13.35 0.56 2.84
C VAL A 16 14.83 0.55 2.51
N ASP A 17 15.34 -0.63 2.19
CA ASP A 17 16.72 -0.77 1.73
C ASP A 17 16.92 -0.07 0.37
N ASP A 18 18.15 0.36 0.09
CA ASP A 18 18.47 1.15 -1.10
C ASP A 18 18.14 0.41 -2.40
N ASP A 19 18.38 -0.90 -2.45
CA ASP A 19 18.06 -1.75 -3.60
C ASP A 19 16.55 -1.80 -3.87
N VAL A 20 15.74 -1.89 -2.81
CA VAL A 20 14.28 -1.84 -2.91
C VAL A 20 13.82 -0.47 -3.38
N HIS A 21 14.46 0.62 -2.93
CA HIS A 21 14.14 1.96 -3.40
C HIS A 21 14.40 2.12 -4.90
N GLU A 22 15.55 1.66 -5.40
CA GLU A 22 15.89 1.69 -6.83
C GLU A 22 14.90 0.87 -7.67
N ILE A 23 14.50 -0.31 -7.20
CA ILE A 23 13.48 -1.13 -7.87
C ILE A 23 12.14 -0.38 -7.96
N LEU A 24 11.71 0.25 -6.86
CA LEU A 24 10.47 1.03 -6.85
C LEU A 24 10.56 2.26 -7.74
N GLU A 25 11.72 2.91 -7.82
CA GLU A 25 11.94 4.07 -8.69
C GLU A 25 11.80 3.69 -10.17
N ASN A 26 12.46 2.61 -10.59
CA ASN A 26 12.37 2.11 -11.96
C ASN A 26 10.93 1.72 -12.32
N TRP A 27 10.24 0.99 -11.44
CA TRP A 27 8.85 0.60 -11.68
C TRP A 27 7.90 1.81 -11.70
N ALA A 28 8.11 2.78 -10.83
CA ALA A 28 7.31 4.01 -10.81
C ALA A 28 7.47 4.81 -12.12
N ALA A 29 8.68 4.84 -12.68
CA ALA A 29 8.96 5.48 -13.97
C ALA A 29 8.24 4.78 -15.13
N GLU A 30 8.22 3.44 -15.15
CA GLU A 30 7.49 2.64 -16.16
C GLU A 30 5.98 2.90 -16.13
N GLU A 31 5.39 3.05 -14.93
CA GLU A 31 3.95 3.29 -14.75
C GLU A 31 3.56 4.78 -14.74
N VAL A 32 4.52 5.69 -15.00
CA VAL A 32 4.30 7.15 -15.02
C VAL A 32 3.62 7.64 -13.73
N ARG A 33 4.10 7.17 -12.58
CA ARG A 33 3.60 7.57 -11.25
C ARG A 33 4.73 7.85 -10.28
N THR A 34 4.41 8.45 -9.13
CA THR A 34 5.42 8.68 -8.08
C THR A 34 5.71 7.39 -7.30
N VAL A 35 6.94 7.27 -6.79
CA VAL A 35 7.36 6.16 -5.91
C VAL A 35 6.41 6.02 -4.70
N ALA A 36 6.00 7.14 -4.10
CA ALA A 36 5.07 7.15 -2.98
C ALA A 36 3.70 6.56 -3.35
N ASN A 37 3.17 6.86 -4.54
CA ASN A 37 1.89 6.31 -4.99
C ASN A 37 1.99 4.80 -5.30
N LEU A 38 3.09 4.37 -5.91
CA LEU A 38 3.41 2.95 -6.12
C LEU A 38 3.47 2.21 -4.78
N ALA A 39 4.24 2.71 -3.83
CA ALA A 39 4.37 2.11 -2.50
C ALA A 39 3.01 2.02 -1.78
N ALA A 40 2.19 3.06 -1.84
CA ALA A 40 0.85 3.04 -1.25
C ALA A 40 -0.04 1.96 -1.89
N ALA A 41 0.00 1.80 -3.20
CA ALA A 41 -0.75 0.76 -3.91
C ALA A 41 -0.31 -0.65 -3.51
N LEU A 42 1.01 -0.90 -3.47
CA LEU A 42 1.58 -2.19 -3.09
C LEU A 42 1.26 -2.56 -1.64
N VAL A 43 1.45 -1.61 -0.71
CA VAL A 43 1.11 -1.83 0.71
C VAL A 43 -0.38 -2.11 0.87
N THR A 44 -1.24 -1.39 0.14
CA THR A 44 -2.70 -1.61 0.18
C THR A 44 -3.06 -3.00 -0.32
N LEU A 45 -2.46 -3.44 -1.43
CA LEU A 45 -2.69 -4.77 -2.00
C LEU A 45 -2.25 -5.86 -1.01
N ALA A 46 -1.01 -5.79 -0.51
CA ALA A 46 -0.46 -6.75 0.43
C ALA A 46 -1.26 -6.84 1.74
N ALA A 47 -1.71 -5.70 2.28
CA ALA A 47 -2.53 -5.64 3.49
C ALA A 47 -3.89 -6.33 3.28
N ARG A 48 -4.56 -6.07 2.15
CA ARG A 48 -5.84 -6.69 1.80
C ARG A 48 -5.69 -8.20 1.57
N GLU A 49 -4.66 -8.62 0.86
CA GLU A 49 -4.37 -10.05 0.66
C GLU A 49 -4.16 -10.79 1.98
N ARG A 50 -3.43 -10.18 2.92
CA ARG A 50 -3.24 -10.75 4.26
C ARG A 50 -4.56 -10.89 5.02
N GLN A 51 -5.44 -9.89 4.94
CA GLN A 51 -6.77 -9.95 5.57
C GLN A 51 -7.61 -11.10 5.00
N THR A 52 -7.64 -11.26 3.67
CA THR A 52 -8.40 -12.33 3.01
C THR A 52 -7.89 -13.72 3.42
N LYS A 53 -6.57 -13.92 3.51
CA LYS A 53 -5.97 -15.18 3.97
C LYS A 53 -6.28 -15.50 5.44
N GLN A 54 -6.46 -14.49 6.29
CA GLN A 54 -6.83 -14.67 7.69
C GLN A 54 -8.32 -14.99 7.88
N GLN A 55 -9.20 -14.50 7.00
CA GLN A 55 -10.62 -14.84 7.04
C GLN A 55 -10.89 -16.27 6.56
N THR A 56 -10.16 -16.76 5.56
CA THR A 56 -10.33 -18.13 5.05
C THR A 56 -9.75 -19.21 5.97
N SER A 57 -8.88 -18.86 6.92
CA SER A 57 -8.27 -19.79 7.87
C SER A 57 -8.99 -19.90 9.23
N LYS A 58 -9.85 -18.95 9.58
CA LYS A 58 -10.67 -18.97 10.81
C LYS A 58 -12.06 -19.61 10.65
N GLY A 59 -12.39 -20.09 9.45
CA GLY A 59 -13.70 -20.66 9.11
C GLY A 59 -13.72 -22.18 8.87
N LYS A 60 -12.70 -22.92 9.31
CA LYS A 60 -12.67 -24.39 9.27
C LYS A 60 -12.63 -24.97 10.67
#